data_AF-A0A8J7LE29-F1
#
_entry.id   AF-A0A8J7LE29-F1
#
_cell.length_a   1.000
_cell.length_b   1.000
_cell.length_c   1.000
_cell.angle_alpha   90.00
_cell.angle_beta   90.00
_cell.angle_gamma   90.00
#
_symmetry.space_group_name_H-M   'P 1'
#
loop_
_entity.id
_entity.type
_entity.pdbx_description
1 polymer ?
#
loop_
_entity_poly.entity_id
_entity_poly.type
_entity_poly.pdbx_seq_one_letter_code
_entity_poly.pdbx_strand_id
1 'polypeptide(L)'
;MSRPFKIAIAESEEELKKRLQTVSSGNQKEKLQMLWWLKSGQVKEQLEIGQRLGRDTSTVTRWLQKYRANGLSGLLEIKKAPGANRKINDQVLAALKQELETEKGFGSYGEIVEWLKRQHGLELEYGTVYGWVRYR
;
A
#
# COMPACT_ATOMS: atom_id res chain seq x y z
N MET A 1 9.59 -32.86 -11.18
CA MET A 1 9.95 -33.31 -9.81
C MET A 1 9.49 -32.25 -8.80
N SER A 2 8.48 -32.57 -7.98
CA SER A 2 7.95 -31.62 -6.98
C SER A 2 8.95 -31.40 -5.86
N ARG A 3 9.37 -30.15 -5.69
CA ARG A 3 10.23 -29.72 -4.59
C ARG A 3 9.51 -30.05 -3.27
N PRO A 4 10.17 -30.69 -2.30
CA PRO A 4 9.52 -31.09 -1.05
C PRO A 4 8.90 -29.85 -0.40
N PHE A 5 7.60 -29.95 -0.12
CA PHE A 5 6.82 -28.90 0.48
C PHE A 5 7.13 -28.78 1.97
N LYS A 6 8.31 -28.22 2.28
CA LYS A 6 8.73 -27.92 3.64
C LYS A 6 8.74 -26.41 3.85
N ILE A 7 8.02 -25.97 4.87
CA ILE A 7 8.03 -24.59 5.34
C ILE A 7 8.08 -24.62 6.87
N ALA A 8 9.06 -23.94 7.43
CA ALA A 8 9.14 -23.73 8.88
C ALA A 8 8.30 -22.50 9.21
N ILE A 9 7.22 -22.71 9.94
CA ILE A 9 6.36 -21.62 10.41
C ILE A 9 6.79 -21.28 11.84
N ALA A 10 7.30 -20.07 12.01
CA ALA A 10 7.85 -19.59 13.28
C ALA A 10 6.76 -19.42 14.35
N GLU A 11 5.56 -19.01 13.94
CA GLU A 11 4.44 -18.74 14.83
C GLU A 11 3.82 -20.04 15.35
N SER A 12 3.25 -19.95 16.55
CA SER A 12 2.51 -21.05 17.16
C SER A 12 1.11 -21.17 16.53
N GLU A 13 0.50 -22.35 16.67
CA GLU A 13 -0.86 -22.56 16.19
C GLU A 13 -1.86 -21.62 16.89
N GLU A 14 -1.70 -21.44 18.20
CA GLU A 14 -2.53 -20.55 19.01
C GLU A 14 -2.41 -19.09 18.58
N GLU A 15 -1.21 -18.64 18.25
CA GLU A 15 -0.96 -17.28 17.78
C GLU A 15 -1.67 -17.02 16.45
N LEU A 16 -1.57 -17.95 15.49
CA LEU A 16 -2.25 -17.85 14.20
C LEU A 16 -3.78 -17.86 14.38
N LYS A 17 -4.31 -18.69 15.28
CA LYS A 17 -5.74 -18.74 15.59
C LYS A 17 -6.25 -17.45 16.21
N LYS A 18 -5.52 -16.85 17.16
CA LYS A 18 -5.86 -15.53 17.73
C LYS A 18 -5.87 -14.45 16.64
N ARG A 19 -4.84 -14.41 15.79
CA ARG A 19 -4.76 -13.44 14.69
C ARG A 19 -5.90 -13.60 13.68
N LEU A 20 -6.32 -14.83 13.38
CA LEU A 20 -7.47 -15.12 12.52
C LEU A 20 -8.80 -14.58 13.05
N GLN A 21 -8.96 -14.51 14.38
CA GLN A 21 -10.16 -13.94 15.01
C GLN A 21 -10.16 -12.40 14.98
N THR A 22 -8.98 -11.78 15.03
CA THR A 22 -8.84 -10.31 15.06
C THR A 22 -8.83 -9.66 13.69
N VAL A 23 -8.50 -10.40 12.63
CA VAL A 23 -8.28 -9.82 11.29
C VAL A 23 -9.60 -9.54 10.57
N SER A 24 -9.77 -8.32 10.07
CA SER A 24 -10.96 -7.92 9.30
C SER A 24 -10.75 -8.04 7.78
N SER A 25 -9.52 -7.96 7.30
CA SER A 25 -9.21 -8.04 5.87
C SER A 25 -9.29 -9.48 5.36
N GLY A 26 -10.16 -9.73 4.37
CA GLY A 26 -10.32 -11.06 3.76
C GLY A 26 -9.01 -11.62 3.18
N ASN A 27 -8.20 -10.79 2.53
CA ASN A 27 -6.90 -11.20 1.98
C ASN A 27 -5.93 -11.64 3.07
N GLN A 28 -5.85 -10.89 4.18
CA GLN A 28 -5.00 -11.27 5.30
C GLN A 28 -5.51 -12.53 6.01
N LYS A 29 -6.84 -12.70 6.08
CA LYS A 29 -7.48 -13.90 6.63
C LYS A 29 -7.10 -15.15 5.83
N GLU A 30 -7.20 -15.12 4.50
CA GLU A 30 -6.80 -16.24 3.63
C GLU A 30 -5.32 -16.64 3.85
N LYS A 31 -4.43 -15.65 3.94
CA LYS A 31 -2.99 -15.88 4.20
C LYS A 31 -2.72 -16.49 5.59
N LEU A 32 -3.40 -15.99 6.62
CA LEU A 32 -3.29 -16.54 7.97
C LEU A 32 -3.87 -17.97 8.04
N GLN A 33 -4.98 -18.22 7.34
CA GLN A 33 -5.65 -19.52 7.29
C GLN A 33 -4.73 -20.56 6.65
N MET A 34 -4.06 -20.20 5.56
CA MET A 34 -3.02 -21.00 4.93
C MET A 34 -1.92 -21.38 5.93
N LEU A 35 -1.35 -20.41 6.65
CA LEU A 35 -0.29 -20.70 7.63
C LEU A 35 -0.79 -21.59 8.77
N TRP A 36 -2.02 -21.38 9.25
CA TRP A 36 -2.59 -22.19 10.31
C TRP A 36 -2.79 -23.65 9.88
N TRP A 37 -3.29 -23.91 8.67
CA TRP A 37 -3.41 -25.27 8.13
C TRP A 37 -2.06 -25.99 7.99
N LEU A 38 -1.03 -25.23 7.61
CA LEU A 38 0.32 -25.76 7.48
C LEU A 38 0.95 -26.06 8.84
N LYS A 39 0.74 -25.19 9.82
CA LYS A 39 1.27 -25.37 11.18
C LYS A 39 0.58 -26.52 11.92
N SER A 40 -0.73 -26.65 11.75
CA SER A 40 -1.55 -27.73 12.34
C SER A 40 -1.44 -29.05 11.57
N GLY A 41 -0.74 -29.08 10.43
CA GLY A 41 -0.55 -30.29 9.62
C GLY A 41 -1.81 -30.77 8.88
N GLN A 42 -2.86 -29.94 8.82
CA GLN A 42 -4.12 -30.27 8.12
C GLN A 42 -3.96 -30.34 6.60
N VAL A 43 -2.94 -29.68 6.05
CA VAL A 43 -2.64 -29.65 4.62
C VAL A 43 -1.16 -29.90 4.42
N LYS A 44 -0.84 -30.78 3.48
CA LYS A 44 0.55 -31.16 3.13
C LYS A 44 0.95 -30.75 1.72
N GLU A 45 0.02 -30.21 0.94
CA GLU A 45 0.23 -29.87 -0.47
C GLU A 45 -0.29 -28.48 -0.83
N GLN A 46 0.44 -27.77 -1.69
CA GLN A 46 0.01 -26.44 -2.16
C GLN A 46 -1.27 -26.48 -2.99
N LEU A 47 -1.49 -27.58 -3.72
CA LEU A 47 -2.68 -27.78 -4.54
C LEU A 47 -3.93 -27.80 -3.66
N GLU A 48 -3.88 -28.51 -2.53
CA GLU A 48 -4.96 -28.59 -1.56
C GLU A 48 -5.26 -27.21 -0.93
N ILE A 49 -4.23 -26.42 -0.62
CA ILE A 49 -4.42 -25.03 -0.14
C ILE A 49 -5.16 -24.19 -1.19
N GLY A 50 -4.73 -24.28 -2.45
CA GLY A 50 -5.35 -23.55 -3.56
C GLY A 50 -6.83 -23.92 -3.72
N GLN A 51 -7.13 -25.22 -3.72
CA GLN A 51 -8.51 -25.72 -3.80
C GLN A 51 -9.37 -25.23 -2.63
N ARG A 52 -8.89 -25.32 -1.39
CA ARG A 52 -9.63 -24.87 -0.20
C ARG A 52 -9.85 -23.35 -0.15
N LEU A 53 -8.92 -22.55 -0.68
CA LEU A 53 -9.04 -21.09 -0.73
C LEU A 53 -9.75 -20.58 -1.99
N GLY A 54 -10.02 -21.44 -2.98
CA GLY A 54 -10.47 -20.99 -4.30
C GLY A 54 -9.42 -20.12 -5.02
N ARG A 55 -8.13 -20.42 -4.82
CA ARG A 55 -6.99 -19.69 -5.39
C ARG A 55 -6.14 -20.60 -6.25
N ASP A 56 -5.49 -20.01 -7.25
CA ASP A 56 -4.52 -20.73 -8.05
C ASP A 56 -3.25 -21.09 -7.24
N THR A 57 -2.64 -22.21 -7.59
CA THR A 57 -1.41 -22.71 -6.95
C THR A 57 -0.23 -21.74 -7.04
N SER A 58 -0.16 -20.94 -8.12
CA SER A 58 0.86 -19.88 -8.25
C SER A 58 0.70 -18.78 -7.20
N THR A 59 -0.54 -18.47 -6.80
CA THR A 59 -0.82 -17.48 -5.75
C THR A 59 -0.32 -17.98 -4.40
N VAL A 60 -0.62 -19.25 -4.08
CA VAL A 60 -0.12 -19.92 -2.87
C VAL A 60 1.42 -19.94 -2.88
N THR A 61 2.04 -20.31 -4.00
CA THR A 61 3.50 -20.29 -4.17
C THR A 61 4.08 -18.92 -3.85
N ARG A 62 3.51 -17.85 -4.43
CA ARG A 62 3.94 -16.47 -4.21
C ARG A 62 3.82 -16.04 -2.74
N TRP A 63 2.73 -16.42 -2.07
CA TRP A 63 2.55 -16.12 -0.65
C TRP A 63 3.58 -16.82 0.22
N LEU A 64 3.85 -18.09 -0.03
CA LEU A 64 4.86 -18.84 0.72
C LEU A 64 6.28 -18.30 0.49
N GLN A 65 6.60 -17.89 -0.75
CA GLN A 65 7.86 -17.19 -1.03
C GLN A 65 7.94 -15.86 -0.26
N LYS A 66 6.86 -15.07 -0.22
CA LYS A 66 6.82 -13.81 0.52
C LYS A 66 7.03 -14.03 2.03
N TYR A 67 6.40 -15.07 2.58
CA TYR A 67 6.57 -15.46 3.98
C TYR A 67 8.01 -15.92 4.28
N ARG A 68 8.62 -16.73 3.42
CA ARG A 68 10.02 -17.15 3.59
C ARG A 68 10.99 -15.97 3.60
N ALA A 69 10.74 -14.94 2.78
CA ALA A 69 11.62 -13.79 2.67
C ALA A 69 11.42 -12.77 3.80
N ASN A 70 10.18 -12.53 4.23
CA ASN A 70 9.83 -11.38 5.08
C ASN A 70 9.02 -11.76 6.34
N GLY A 71 8.84 -13.05 6.61
CA GLY A 71 8.04 -13.55 7.72
C GLY A 71 6.55 -13.21 7.62
N LEU A 72 5.86 -13.30 8.75
CA LEU A 72 4.43 -13.01 8.84
C LEU A 72 4.10 -11.54 8.56
N SER A 73 4.90 -10.60 9.09
CA SER A 73 4.69 -9.17 8.87
C SER A 73 4.70 -8.84 7.37
N GLY A 74 5.69 -9.35 6.64
CA GLY A 74 5.76 -9.16 5.19
C GLY A 74 4.64 -9.88 4.44
N LEU A 75 4.20 -11.06 4.88
CA LEU A 75 3.07 -11.74 4.24
C LEU A 75 1.78 -10.91 4.33
N LEU A 76 1.52 -10.33 5.50
CA LEU A 76 0.31 -9.55 5.81
C LEU A 76 0.40 -8.09 5.38
N GLU A 77 1.59 -7.61 5.02
CA GLU A 77 1.80 -6.27 4.50
C GLU A 77 0.93 -6.03 3.25
N ILE A 78 0.03 -5.06 3.36
CA ILE A 78 -0.75 -4.51 2.26
C ILE A 78 0.03 -3.30 1.76
N LYS A 79 0.77 -3.46 0.66
CA LYS A 79 1.39 -2.32 -0.02
C LYS A 79 0.26 -1.49 -0.64
N LYS A 80 -0.08 -0.38 0.01
CA LYS A 80 -0.80 0.70 -0.68
C LYS A 80 0.20 1.32 -1.64
N ALA A 81 -0.16 1.39 -2.92
CA ALA A 81 0.62 2.18 -3.86
C ALA A 81 0.73 3.59 -3.25
N PRO A 82 1.94 4.18 -3.18
CA PRO A 82 2.03 5.60 -2.89
C PRO A 82 1.13 6.27 -3.93
N GLY A 83 0.13 7.03 -3.47
CA GLY A 83 -0.69 7.81 -4.39
C GLY A 83 0.20 8.68 -5.27
N ALA A 84 -0.35 9.20 -6.37
CA ALA A 84 0.40 10.07 -7.27
C ALA A 84 1.22 11.12 -6.49
N ASN A 85 2.51 11.23 -6.80
CA ASN A 85 3.39 12.21 -6.17
C ASN A 85 2.76 13.60 -6.29
N ARG A 86 2.73 14.35 -5.18
CA ARG A 86 2.21 15.72 -5.17
C ARG A 86 3.07 16.55 -6.13
N LYS A 87 2.45 17.18 -7.13
CA LYS A 87 3.15 18.06 -8.09
C LYS A 87 3.70 19.34 -7.43
N ILE A 88 3.08 19.79 -6.34
CA ILE A 88 3.53 20.92 -5.53
C ILE A 88 4.23 20.35 -4.29
N ASN A 89 5.50 20.73 -4.10
CA ASN A 89 6.26 20.40 -2.90
C ASN A 89 5.90 21.37 -1.75
N ASP A 90 6.30 21.02 -0.52
CA ASP A 90 5.97 21.84 0.65
C ASP A 90 6.68 23.21 0.65
N GLN A 91 7.81 23.34 -0.05
CA GLN A 91 8.55 24.61 -0.19
C GLN A 91 7.78 25.63 -1.04
N VAL A 92 7.25 25.19 -2.18
CA VAL A 92 6.43 26.00 -3.08
C VAL A 92 5.13 26.40 -2.38
N LEU A 93 4.57 25.52 -1.55
CA LEU A 93 3.40 25.84 -0.75
C LEU A 93 3.67 26.96 0.25
N ALA A 94 4.81 26.92 0.94
CA ALA A 94 5.21 27.95 1.88
C ALA A 94 5.42 29.31 1.19
N ALA A 95 6.10 29.30 0.03
CA ALA A 95 6.31 30.50 -0.78
C ALA A 95 4.98 31.08 -1.30
N LEU A 96 4.06 30.23 -1.78
CA LEU A 96 2.75 30.67 -2.25
C LEU A 96 1.91 31.30 -1.13
N LYS A 97 1.96 30.75 0.09
CA LYS A 97 1.27 31.33 1.25
C LYS A 97 1.82 32.71 1.62
N GLN A 98 3.14 32.87 1.62
CA GLN A 98 3.78 34.15 1.90
C GLN A 98 3.38 35.22 0.86
N GLU A 99 3.32 34.85 -0.41
CA GLU A 99 2.90 35.81 -1.45
C GLU A 99 1.41 36.12 -1.41
N LEU A 100 0.56 35.16 -1.03
CA LEU A 100 -0.87 35.42 -0.79
C LEU A 100 -1.12 36.35 0.42
N GLU A 101 -0.24 36.34 1.42
CA GLU A 101 -0.31 37.22 2.60
C GLU A 101 0.27 38.62 2.34
N THR A 102 0.99 38.81 1.23
CA THR A 102 1.59 40.11 0.88
C THR A 102 0.53 41.06 0.31
N GLU A 103 0.59 42.36 0.61
CA GLU A 103 -0.42 43.37 0.23
C GLU A 103 -0.75 43.46 -1.27
N LYS A 104 0.15 42.97 -2.15
CA LYS A 104 -0.12 42.89 -3.59
C LYS A 104 -0.98 41.70 -3.99
N GLY A 105 -0.91 40.58 -3.25
CA GLY A 105 -1.60 39.34 -3.54
C GLY A 105 -1.46 38.85 -4.99
N PHE A 106 -2.33 37.92 -5.38
CA PHE A 106 -2.57 37.58 -6.78
C PHE A 106 -3.96 38.05 -7.16
N GLY A 107 -4.09 38.79 -8.26
CA GLY A 107 -5.35 39.28 -8.81
C GLY A 107 -6.19 38.18 -9.47
N SER A 108 -5.58 37.03 -9.81
CA SER A 108 -6.30 35.86 -10.32
C SER A 108 -5.53 34.55 -10.12
N TYR A 109 -6.23 33.42 -10.22
CA TYR A 109 -5.58 32.09 -10.22
C TYR A 109 -4.66 31.89 -11.44
N GLY A 110 -4.87 32.64 -12.53
CA GLY A 110 -3.98 32.62 -13.70
C GLY A 110 -2.61 33.23 -13.39
N GLU A 111 -2.56 34.28 -12.58
CA GLU A 111 -1.29 34.88 -12.12
C GLU A 111 -0.51 33.92 -11.23
N ILE A 112 -1.21 33.12 -10.40
CA ILE A 112 -0.58 32.07 -9.60
C ILE A 112 0.06 31.00 -10.50
N VAL A 113 -0.63 30.60 -11.58
CA VAL A 113 -0.07 29.64 -12.57
C VAL A 113 1.19 30.21 -13.22
N GLU A 114 1.18 31.48 -13.65
CA GLU A 114 2.36 32.12 -14.23
C GLU A 114 3.50 32.26 -13.22
N TRP A 115 3.20 32.65 -11.98
CA TRP A 115 4.19 32.79 -10.92
C TRP A 115 4.84 31.45 -10.57
N LEU A 116 4.05 30.37 -10.45
CA LEU A 116 4.57 29.02 -10.21
C LEU A 116 5.46 28.53 -11.37
N LYS A 117 5.11 28.88 -12.61
CA LYS A 117 5.94 28.56 -13.79
C LYS A 117 7.25 29.35 -13.80
N ARG A 118 7.21 30.65 -13.47
CA ARG A 118 8.39 31.54 -13.53
C ARG A 118 9.36 31.37 -12.36
N GLN A 119 8.85 31.29 -11.13
CA GLN A 119 9.68 31.25 -9.91
C GLN A 119 10.07 29.82 -9.50
N HIS A 120 9.21 28.85 -9.77
CA HIS A 120 9.40 27.47 -9.32
C HIS A 120 9.52 26.45 -10.47
N GLY A 121 9.40 26.88 -11.73
CA GLY A 121 9.47 25.99 -12.89
C GLY A 121 8.34 24.97 -12.96
N LEU A 122 7.25 25.18 -12.21
CA LEU A 122 6.14 24.24 -12.10
C LEU A 122 5.04 24.59 -13.10
N GLU A 123 4.89 23.75 -14.11
CA GLU A 123 3.79 23.84 -15.06
C GLU A 123 2.57 23.11 -14.49
N LEU A 124 1.67 23.90 -13.91
CA LEU A 124 0.40 23.42 -13.36
C LEU A 124 -0.77 23.92 -14.19
N GLU A 125 -1.79 23.09 -14.30
CA GLU A 125 -3.04 23.48 -14.93
C GLU A 125 -3.83 24.41 -13.99
N TYR A 126 -4.56 25.36 -14.57
CA TYR A 126 -5.45 26.27 -13.86
C TYR A 126 -6.39 25.53 -12.88
N GLY A 127 -6.98 24.41 -13.32
CA GLY A 127 -7.86 23.60 -12.46
C GLY A 127 -7.15 23.01 -11.24
N THR A 128 -5.85 22.68 -11.37
CA THR A 128 -5.04 22.21 -10.25
C THR A 128 -4.81 23.34 -9.24
N VAL A 129 -4.48 24.54 -9.72
CA VAL A 129 -4.28 25.72 -8.86
C VAL A 129 -5.58 26.15 -8.19
N TYR A 130 -6.68 26.23 -8.92
CA TYR A 130 -8.00 26.55 -8.38
C TYR A 130 -8.43 25.56 -7.29
N GLY A 131 -8.34 24.26 -7.58
CA GLY A 131 -8.68 23.21 -6.62
C GLY A 131 -7.81 23.26 -5.36
N TRP A 132 -6.54 23.65 -5.51
CA TRP A 132 -5.61 23.76 -4.40
C TRP A 132 -5.82 25.01 -3.55
N VAL A 133 -5.97 26.18 -4.16
CA VAL A 133 -6.08 27.46 -3.44
C VAL A 133 -7.47 27.63 -2.79
N ARG A 134 -8.54 27.08 -3.39
CA ARG A 134 -9.91 27.24 -2.87
C ARG A 134 -10.30 26.23 -1.79
N TYR A 135 -9.77 25.01 -1.84
CA TYR A 135 -10.24 23.89 -0.99
C TYR A 135 -9.19 23.38 0.01
N ARG A 136 -8.02 24.00 0.11
CA ARG A 136 -7.03 23.73 1.17
C ARG A 136 -6.77 24.97 2.00
#